data_AF-A0A1H9UT96-F1
#
_entry.id   AF-A0A1H9UT96-F1
#
_cell.length_a   1.000
_cell.length_b   1.000
_cell.length_c   1.000
_cell.angle_alpha   90.00
_cell.angle_beta   90.00
_cell.angle_gamma   90.00
#
_symmetry.space_group_name_H-M   'P 1'
#
loop_
_entity.id
_entity.type
_entity.pdbx_description
1 polymer ?
#
loop_
_entity_poly.entity_id
_entity_poly.type
_entity_poly.pdbx_seq_one_letter_code
_entity_poly.pdbx_strand_id
1 'polypeptide(L)'
;GDIRDIYWFMKFHEDKFYLMEKYLFNFIDAECNLLINMYEEEWIEGDNLKKTLEITDRMINNSDNEEFLELAKEFRNLVLKAIEVNTCVGCFF
;
A
#
# COMPACT_ATOMS: atom_id res chain seq x y z
N GLY A 1 -7.24 -19.69 -15.32
CA GLY A 1 -7.48 -18.95 -14.08
C GLY A 1 -6.52 -17.79 -14.11
N ASP A 2 -7.03 -16.57 -13.93
CA ASP A 2 -6.17 -15.40 -13.98
C ASP A 2 -5.28 -15.43 -12.74
N ILE A 3 -3.99 -15.16 -12.88
CA ILE A 3 -3.05 -15.12 -11.76
C ILE A 3 -3.52 -14.11 -10.69
N ARG A 4 -4.31 -13.11 -11.09
CA ARG A 4 -4.99 -12.11 -10.24
C ARG A 4 -6.02 -12.69 -9.25
N ASP A 5 -6.43 -13.95 -9.40
CA ASP A 5 -7.38 -14.60 -8.47
C ASP A 5 -6.72 -15.03 -7.13
N ILE A 6 -5.39 -14.88 -7.00
CA ILE A 6 -4.60 -15.39 -5.86
C ILE A 6 -3.93 -14.25 -5.05
N TYR A 7 -3.90 -13.02 -5.59
CA TYR A 7 -3.16 -11.90 -4.98
C TYR A 7 -4.08 -10.77 -4.54
N TRP A 8 -3.81 -10.22 -3.36
CA TRP A 8 -4.46 -9.00 -2.89
C TRP A 8 -3.73 -7.82 -3.50
N PHE A 9 -4.44 -6.96 -4.22
CA PHE A 9 -3.82 -5.81 -4.85
C PHE A 9 -4.72 -4.60 -4.84
N MET A 10 -4.09 -3.43 -4.94
CA MET A 10 -4.77 -2.17 -5.21
C MET A 10 -4.25 -1.64 -6.53
N LYS A 11 -5.19 -1.26 -7.41
CA LYS A 11 -4.87 -0.62 -8.68
C LYS A 11 -5.10 0.88 -8.56
N PHE A 12 -4.08 1.68 -8.86
CA PHE A 12 -4.13 3.13 -8.75
C PHE A 12 -4.28 3.78 -10.13
N HIS A 13 -5.11 4.83 -10.20
CA HIS A 13 -5.03 5.81 -11.27
C HIS A 13 -3.94 6.85 -10.95
N GLU A 14 -3.44 7.58 -11.95
CA GLU A 14 -2.29 8.47 -11.83
C GLU A 14 -2.42 9.50 -10.71
N ASP A 15 -3.59 10.16 -10.62
CA ASP A 15 -3.91 11.13 -9.58
C ASP A 15 -3.87 10.52 -8.17
N LYS A 16 -4.51 9.36 -8.00
CA LYS A 16 -4.54 8.61 -6.73
C LYS A 16 -3.16 8.08 -6.36
N PHE A 17 -2.37 7.65 -7.34
CA PHE A 17 -0.99 7.21 -7.11
C PHE A 17 -0.16 8.36 -6.56
N TYR A 18 -0.15 9.52 -7.22
CA TYR A 18 0.63 10.67 -6.72
C TYR A 18 0.18 11.14 -5.34
N LEU A 19 -1.11 11.04 -5.03
CA LEU A 19 -1.61 11.32 -3.70
C LEU A 19 -1.05 10.32 -2.66
N MET A 20 -1.10 9.02 -2.95
CA MET A 20 -0.53 7.98 -2.10
C MET A 20 0.99 8.06 -2.00
N GLU A 21 1.68 8.39 -3.08
CA GLU A 21 3.14 8.57 -3.11
C GLU A 21 3.57 9.71 -2.20
N LYS A 22 2.90 10.87 -2.32
CA LYS A 22 3.18 12.06 -1.51
C LYS A 22 2.96 11.82 -0.02
N TYR A 23 1.90 11.13 0.36
CA TYR A 23 1.49 11.00 1.75
C TYR A 23 1.91 9.69 2.42
N LEU A 24 2.24 8.64 1.66
CA LEU A 24 2.45 7.30 2.19
C LEU A 24 3.61 6.53 1.53
N PHE A 25 3.62 6.32 0.21
CA PHE A 25 4.57 5.37 -0.40
C PHE A 25 6.03 5.78 -0.21
N ASN A 26 6.35 7.08 -0.28
CA ASN A 26 7.72 7.54 0.01
C ASN A 26 8.22 7.15 1.41
N PHE A 27 7.33 7.07 2.41
CA PHE A 27 7.68 6.63 3.76
C PHE A 27 7.85 5.11 3.83
N ILE A 28 6.99 4.36 3.14
CA ILE A 28 7.11 2.90 3.04
C ILE A 28 8.42 2.54 2.34
N ASP A 29 8.73 3.16 1.20
CA ASP A 29 9.96 2.91 0.44
C ASP A 29 11.19 3.14 1.31
N ALA A 30 11.23 4.26 2.05
CA ALA A 30 12.34 4.60 2.92
C ALA A 30 12.51 3.63 4.11
N GLU A 31 11.43 3.19 4.76
CA GLU A 31 11.49 2.37 5.98
C GLU A 31 11.50 0.85 5.72
N CYS A 32 10.96 0.42 4.58
CA CYS A 32 10.90 -0.98 4.16
C CYS A 32 11.96 -1.32 3.09
N ASN A 33 12.70 -0.32 2.58
CA ASN A 33 13.66 -0.47 1.49
C ASN A 33 13.00 -1.12 0.25
N LEU A 34 11.86 -0.55 -0.15
CA LEU A 34 11.05 -0.91 -1.31
C LEU A 34 11.11 0.19 -2.36
N LEU A 35 10.59 -0.08 -3.56
CA LEU A 35 10.44 0.93 -4.62
C LEU A 35 9.02 0.85 -5.21
N ILE A 36 8.04 1.38 -4.48
CA ILE A 36 6.64 1.47 -4.94
C ILE A 36 6.55 2.61 -5.95
N ASN A 37 6.67 2.28 -7.23
CA ASN A 37 6.63 3.25 -8.31
C ASN A 37 5.51 2.97 -9.32
N MET A 38 5.18 3.95 -10.16
CA MET A 38 4.07 3.87 -11.11
C MET A 38 4.37 3.01 -12.35
N TYR A 39 5.65 2.73 -12.64
CA TYR A 39 6.10 2.10 -13.88
C TYR A 39 6.55 0.64 -13.70
N GLU A 40 6.64 0.16 -12.47
CA GLU A 40 7.09 -1.17 -12.09
C GLU A 40 6.08 -1.81 -11.14
N GLU A 41 6.01 -3.14 -11.18
CA GLU A 41 5.21 -3.91 -10.24
C GLU A 41 6.01 -4.14 -8.96
N GLU A 42 5.48 -3.70 -7.82
CA GLU A 42 6.11 -3.88 -6.52
C GLU A 42 5.21 -4.69 -5.58
N TRP A 43 5.85 -5.55 -4.79
CA TRP A 43 5.18 -6.48 -3.89
C TRP A 43 5.63 -6.24 -2.45
N ILE A 44 4.66 -6.00 -1.57
CA ILE A 44 4.88 -5.89 -0.14
C ILE A 44 4.63 -7.26 0.49
N GLU A 45 5.66 -7.87 1.09
CA GLU A 45 5.58 -9.22 1.63
C GLU A 45 6.34 -9.40 2.94
N GLY A 46 6.09 -10.53 3.63
CA GLY A 46 6.80 -10.91 4.84
C GLY A 46 6.74 -9.85 5.95
N ASP A 47 7.90 -9.54 6.53
CA ASP A 47 8.00 -8.56 7.62
C ASP A 47 7.69 -7.12 7.17
N ASN A 48 7.78 -6.82 5.87
CA ASN A 48 7.45 -5.50 5.33
C ASN A 48 5.94 -5.21 5.41
N LEU A 49 5.08 -6.23 5.46
CA LEU A 49 3.63 -6.02 5.63
C LEU A 49 3.30 -5.39 6.99
N LYS A 50 3.94 -5.88 8.07
CA LYS A 50 3.71 -5.34 9.42
C LYS A 50 4.19 -3.90 9.53
N LYS A 51 5.40 -3.61 9.02
CA LYS A 51 5.94 -2.25 8.95
C LYS A 51 5.04 -1.33 8.11
N THR A 52 4.59 -1.81 6.95
CA THR A 52 3.68 -1.06 6.08
C THR A 52 2.38 -0.71 6.80
N LEU A 53 1.80 -1.66 7.55
CA LEU A 53 0.60 -1.40 8.35
C LEU A 53 0.86 -0.33 9.42
N GLU A 54 1.97 -0.42 10.15
CA GLU A 54 2.35 0.57 11.18
C GLU A 54 2.55 1.98 10.60
N ILE A 55 3.25 2.08 9.46
CA ILE A 55 3.46 3.34 8.75
C ILE A 55 2.13 3.91 8.27
N THR A 56 1.27 3.07 7.67
CA THR A 56 -0.05 3.47 7.17
C THR A 56 -0.93 4.00 8.30
N ASP A 57 -0.95 3.32 9.45
CA ASP A 57 -1.67 3.76 10.65
C ASP A 57 -1.15 5.11 11.16
N ARG A 58 0.17 5.29 11.18
CA ARG A 58 0.80 6.55 11.55
C ARG A 58 0.43 7.68 10.59
N MET A 59 0.39 7.44 9.28
CA MET A 59 0.06 8.47 8.29
C MET A 59 -1.43 8.84 8.34
N ILE A 60 -2.32 7.87 8.52
CA ILE A 60 -3.76 8.10 8.72
C ILE A 60 -4.00 8.98 9.95
N ASN A 61 -3.33 8.69 11.07
CA ASN A 61 -3.52 9.43 12.32
C ASN A 61 -2.94 10.86 12.29
N ASN A 62 -2.05 11.17 11.36
CA ASN A 62 -1.39 12.48 11.25
C ASN A 62 -1.82 13.30 10.02
N SER A 63 -2.88 12.88 9.32
CA SER A 63 -3.38 13.58 8.14
C SER A 63 -4.81 14.08 8.34
N ASP A 64 -5.10 15.25 7.78
CA ASP A 64 -6.42 15.87 7.67
C ASP A 64 -6.98 15.86 6.24
N ASN A 65 -6.21 15.37 5.26
CA ASN A 65 -6.63 15.25 3.86
C ASN A 65 -7.63 14.09 3.68
N GLU A 66 -8.91 14.42 3.44
CA GLU A 66 -10.00 13.44 3.34
C GLU A 66 -9.81 12.41 2.22
N GLU A 67 -9.36 12.85 1.04
CA GLU A 67 -9.15 11.98 -0.13
C GLU A 67 -8.04 10.95 0.12
N PHE A 68 -6.93 11.40 0.72
CA PHE A 68 -5.87 10.51 1.17
C PHE A 68 -6.38 9.54 2.23
N LEU A 69 -7.14 10.02 3.23
CA LEU A 69 -7.62 9.18 4.32
C LEU A 69 -8.53 8.05 3.83
N GLU A 70 -9.34 8.27 2.80
CA GLU A 70 -10.17 7.23 2.19
C GLU A 70 -9.30 6.14 1.56
N LEU A 71 -8.36 6.53 0.68
CA LEU A 71 -7.47 5.60 -0.01
C LEU A 71 -6.52 4.86 0.94
N ALA A 72 -5.97 5.57 1.93
CA ALA A 72 -5.07 4.98 2.92
C ALA A 72 -5.78 3.94 3.79
N LYS A 73 -7.06 4.16 4.14
CA LYS A 73 -7.85 3.17 4.88
C LYS A 73 -8.16 1.93 4.05
N GLU A 74 -8.43 2.09 2.76
CA GLU A 74 -8.59 0.96 1.84
C GLU A 74 -7.29 0.14 1.74
N PHE A 75 -6.17 0.81 1.49
CA PHE A 75 -4.85 0.19 1.44
C PHE A 75 -4.48 -0.50 2.76
N ARG A 76 -4.70 0.16 3.90
CA ARG A 76 -4.51 -0.40 5.24
C ARG A 76 -5.27 -1.71 5.44
N ASN A 77 -6.54 -1.74 5.06
CA ASN A 77 -7.38 -2.94 5.20
C ASN A 77 -6.90 -4.07 4.30
N LEU A 78 -6.40 -3.75 3.11
CA LEU A 78 -5.79 -4.72 2.21
C LEU A 78 -4.52 -5.34 2.82
N VAL A 79 -3.63 -4.51 3.37
CA VAL A 79 -2.39 -4.96 4.04
C VAL A 79 -2.72 -5.81 5.26
N LEU A 80 -3.67 -5.38 6.09
CA LEU A 80 -4.12 -6.16 7.25
C LEU A 80 -4.62 -7.55 6.83
N LYS A 81 -5.44 -7.61 5.78
CA LYS A 81 -5.97 -8.88 5.26
C LYS A 81 -4.86 -9.78 4.70
N ALA A 82 -3.87 -9.21 4.01
CA ALA A 82 -2.73 -9.96 3.50
C ALA A 82 -1.91 -10.59 4.64
N ILE A 83 -1.75 -9.88 5.76
CA ILE A 83 -1.13 -10.43 6.98
C ILE A 83 -1.97 -11.59 7.53
N GLU A 84 -3.29 -11.40 7.68
CA GLU A 84 -4.20 -12.40 8.26
C GLU A 84 -4.19 -13.73 7.49
N VAL A 85 -4.08 -13.67 6.16
CA VAL A 85 -4.07 -14.86 5.30
C VAL A 85 -2.66 -15.27 4.83
N ASN A 86 -1.62 -14.68 5.41
CA ASN A 86 -0.21 -14.97 5.16
C ASN A 86 0.17 -14.95 3.67
N THR A 87 -0.05 -13.81 3.02
CA THR A 87 0.23 -13.56 1.59
C THR A 87 0.80 -12.14 1.40
N CYS A 88 0.98 -11.67 0.16
CA CYS A 88 1.53 -10.36 -0.18
C CYS A 88 0.46 -9.36 -0.68
N VAL A 89 0.85 -8.08 -0.76
CA VAL A 89 0.08 -7.00 -1.41
C VAL A 89 0.82 -6.51 -2.64
N GLY A 90 0.16 -6.53 -3.80
CA GLY A 90 0.65 -5.89 -5.02
C GLY A 90 0.17 -4.45 -5.16
N CYS A 91 1.06 -3.54 -5.52
CA CYS A 91 0.74 -2.15 -5.88
C CYS A 91 0.86 -1.99 -7.40
N PHE A 92 -0.26 -1.74 -8.09
CA PHE A 92 -0.29 -1.69 -9.56
C PHE A 92 -0.88 -0.39 -10.13
N PHE A 93 -0.53 -0.12 -11.39
CA PHE A 93 -1.00 1.01 -12.21
C PHE A 93 -1.84 0.57 -13.43
#